data_AF-A0A955M056-F1
#
_entry.id   AF-A0A955M056-F1
#
_cell.length_a   1.000
_cell.length_b   1.000
_cell.length_c   1.000
_cell.angle_alpha   90.00
_cell.angle_beta   90.00
_cell.angle_gamma   90.00
#
_symmetry.space_group_name_H-M   'P 1'
#
loop_
_entity.id
_entity.type
_entity.pdbx_description
1 polymer ?
#
loop_
_entity_poly.entity_id
_entity_poly.type
_entity_poly.pdbx_seq_one_letter_code
_entity_poly.pdbx_strand_id
1 'polypeptide(L)'
;MTAEEIKLEKDKKKKAHWRRWGPYLSERQWGTVREDYSANGEAWQFFPHDHARSRAYRWGEDGIAGISDNHQRLCFSLAFWNGED
;
A
#
# COMPACT_ATOMS: atom_id res chain seq x y z
N MET A 1 -20.67 17.40 20.82
CA MET A 1 -19.54 16.90 20.01
C MET A 1 -19.30 15.44 20.33
N THR A 2 -19.09 14.61 19.30
CA THR A 2 -18.68 13.21 19.42
C THR A 2 -17.19 13.08 19.75
N ALA A 3 -16.76 11.90 20.18
CA ALA A 3 -15.34 11.62 20.44
C ALA A 3 -14.46 11.85 19.20
N GLU A 4 -14.97 11.52 18.00
CA GLU A 4 -14.26 11.74 16.74
C GLU A 4 -14.17 13.22 16.37
N GLU A 5 -15.25 13.98 16.57
CA GLU A 5 -15.22 15.44 16.36
C GLU A 5 -14.17 16.12 17.24
N ILE A 6 -14.02 15.67 18.50
CA ILE A 6 -12.99 16.18 19.41
C ILE A 6 -11.57 15.85 18.90
N LYS A 7 -11.34 14.63 18.39
CA LYS A 7 -10.05 14.24 17.80
C LYS A 7 -9.71 15.08 16.58
N LEU A 8 -10.67 15.25 15.67
CA LEU A 8 -10.52 16.06 14.46
C LEU A 8 -10.25 17.53 14.80
N GLU A 9 -10.90 18.08 15.84
CA GLU A 9 -10.63 19.44 16.27
C GLU A 9 -9.22 19.60 16.87
N LYS A 10 -8.75 18.62 17.66
CA LYS A 10 -7.38 18.59 18.20
C LYS A 10 -6.32 18.51 17.09
N ASP A 11 -6.60 17.74 16.04
CA ASP A 11 -5.73 17.61 14.86
C ASP A 11 -5.67 18.92 14.07
N LYS A 12 -6.84 19.53 13.77
CA LYS A 12 -6.94 20.84 13.10
C LYS A 12 -6.19 21.94 13.86
N LYS A 13 -6.29 21.96 15.20
CA LYS A 13 -5.58 22.90 16.07
C LYS A 13 -4.11 22.53 16.30
N LYS A 14 -3.60 21.48 15.66
CA LYS A 14 -2.23 20.95 15.83
C LYS A 14 -1.84 20.66 17.28
N LYS A 15 -2.82 20.36 18.15
CA LYS A 15 -2.59 20.02 19.56
C LYS A 15 -2.24 18.53 19.75
N ALA A 16 -2.70 17.68 18.83
CA ALA A 16 -2.35 16.27 18.77
C ALA A 16 -2.41 15.82 17.30
N HIS A 17 -1.36 15.16 16.81
CA HIS A 17 -1.22 14.77 15.40
C HIS A 17 -1.83 13.40 15.14
N TRP A 18 -3.15 13.29 15.23
CA TRP A 18 -3.87 12.02 15.07
C TRP A 18 -3.72 11.43 13.66
N ARG A 19 -3.45 12.28 12.66
CA ARG A 19 -3.21 11.86 11.27
C ARG A 19 -1.73 11.64 10.93
N ARG A 20 -0.84 11.59 11.92
CA ARG A 20 0.59 11.36 11.64
C ARG A 20 0.84 9.96 11.08
N TRP A 21 0.13 8.95 11.57
CA TRP A 21 0.25 7.56 11.13
C TRP A 21 -1.09 7.08 10.58
N GLY A 22 -1.07 6.37 9.47
CA GLY A 22 -2.29 5.87 8.85
C GLY A 22 -2.02 4.99 7.63
N PRO A 23 -3.09 4.49 6.98
CA PRO A 23 -3.02 3.69 5.76
C PRO A 23 -2.77 4.60 4.55
N TYR A 24 -1.61 5.27 4.53
CA TYR A 24 -1.20 6.13 3.42
C TYR A 24 -0.33 5.38 2.40
N LEU A 25 -0.03 4.10 2.66
CA LEU A 25 0.70 3.24 1.74
C LEU A 25 -0.24 2.73 0.64
N SER A 26 0.29 2.52 -0.56
CA SER A 26 -0.45 1.91 -1.67
C SER A 26 -0.87 0.50 -1.30
N GLU A 27 -2.13 0.13 -1.53
CA GLU A 27 -2.60 -1.22 -1.19
C GLU A 27 -2.28 -2.25 -2.27
N ARG A 28 -2.04 -1.81 -3.52
CA ARG A 28 -1.83 -2.68 -4.69
C ARG A 28 -0.88 -2.08 -5.72
N GLN A 29 -0.05 -2.96 -6.27
CA GLN A 29 0.86 -2.66 -7.37
C GLN A 29 0.22 -2.70 -8.74
N TRP A 30 0.84 -2.12 -9.74
CA TRP A 30 0.54 -2.38 -11.14
C TRP A 30 1.79 -2.16 -11.98
N GLY A 31 1.98 -2.99 -13.02
CA GLY A 31 3.05 -2.77 -13.98
C GLY A 31 4.45 -3.12 -13.50
N THR A 32 4.57 -3.96 -12.48
CA THR A 32 5.86 -4.36 -11.93
C THR A 32 6.61 -5.22 -12.94
N VAL A 33 7.77 -4.77 -13.42
CA VAL A 33 8.60 -5.53 -14.39
C VAL A 33 9.03 -6.89 -13.83
N ARG A 34 9.17 -7.02 -12.50
CA ARG A 34 9.45 -8.30 -11.83
C ARG A 34 8.28 -9.31 -11.89
N GLU A 35 7.08 -8.84 -12.22
CA GLU A 35 5.89 -9.67 -12.47
C GLU A 35 5.72 -10.00 -13.97
N ASP A 36 6.66 -9.59 -14.82
CA ASP A 36 6.65 -9.94 -16.23
C ASP A 36 7.16 -11.37 -16.45
N TYR A 37 6.23 -12.26 -16.76
CA TYR A 37 6.53 -13.63 -17.19
C TYR A 37 6.20 -13.84 -18.67
N SER A 38 6.07 -12.75 -19.44
CA SER A 38 5.89 -12.85 -20.89
C SER A 38 7.16 -13.35 -21.58
N ALA A 39 6.99 -14.08 -22.68
CA ALA A 39 8.12 -14.59 -23.45
C ALA A 39 8.87 -13.49 -24.21
N ASN A 40 8.26 -12.32 -24.37
CA ASN A 40 8.74 -11.21 -25.21
C ASN A 40 9.04 -9.92 -24.43
N GLY A 41 8.91 -9.90 -23.10
CA GLY A 41 9.22 -8.74 -22.26
C GLY A 41 8.18 -7.62 -22.32
N GLU A 42 6.92 -7.95 -22.60
CA GLU A 42 5.80 -7.00 -22.65
C GLU A 42 5.01 -6.94 -21.33
N ALA A 43 5.68 -6.49 -20.27
CA ALA A 43 5.14 -6.39 -18.91
C ALA A 43 3.72 -5.80 -18.80
N TRP A 44 3.43 -4.73 -19.56
CA TRP A 44 2.15 -4.02 -19.49
C TRP A 44 1.00 -4.73 -20.22
N GLN A 45 1.32 -5.55 -21.24
CA GLN A 45 0.33 -6.38 -21.95
C GLN A 45 0.08 -7.68 -21.18
N PHE A 46 1.15 -8.27 -20.64
CA PHE A 46 1.07 -9.49 -19.84
C PHE A 46 0.37 -9.27 -18.50
N PHE A 47 0.54 -8.08 -17.91
CA PHE A 47 -0.13 -7.69 -16.69
C PHE A 47 -0.90 -6.38 -16.83
N PRO A 48 -2.11 -6.44 -17.43
CA PRO A 48 -2.95 -5.26 -17.60
C PRO A 48 -3.47 -4.76 -16.24
N HIS A 49 -3.81 -3.48 -16.21
CA HIS A 49 -4.31 -2.82 -14.99
C HIS A 49 -5.54 -3.50 -14.39
N ASP A 50 -6.42 -4.07 -15.21
CA ASP A 50 -7.63 -4.78 -14.72
C ASP A 50 -7.30 -5.99 -13.85
N HIS A 51 -6.17 -6.65 -14.09
CA HIS A 51 -5.73 -7.77 -13.27
C HIS A 51 -5.16 -7.32 -11.92
N ALA A 52 -4.68 -6.07 -11.81
CA ALA A 52 -4.02 -5.58 -10.60
C ALA A 52 -4.90 -5.69 -9.34
N ARG A 53 -6.22 -5.55 -9.51
CA ARG A 53 -7.20 -5.61 -8.42
C ARG A 53 -7.39 -7.00 -7.83
N SER A 54 -7.04 -8.05 -8.57
CA SER A 54 -7.38 -9.44 -8.21
C SER A 54 -6.21 -10.42 -8.31
N ARG A 55 -5.02 -9.97 -8.72
CA ARG A 55 -3.83 -10.82 -8.81
C ARG A 55 -3.11 -10.91 -7.46
N ALA A 56 -2.54 -12.08 -7.18
CA ALA A 56 -1.56 -12.26 -6.12
C ALA A 56 -0.16 -11.99 -6.69
N TYR A 57 0.57 -11.06 -6.07
CA TYR A 57 1.91 -10.66 -6.49
C TYR A 57 2.93 -11.56 -5.80
N ARG A 58 3.91 -12.03 -6.55
CA ARG A 58 5.08 -12.74 -6.02
C ARG A 58 6.15 -11.77 -5.53
N TRP A 59 6.26 -10.61 -6.20
CA TRP A 59 7.31 -9.61 -6.01
C TRP A 59 6.73 -8.24 -5.65
N GLY A 60 5.79 -8.21 -4.70
CA GLY A 60 5.15 -7.00 -4.21
C GLY A 60 6.00 -6.22 -3.20
N GLU A 61 6.14 -4.91 -3.42
CA GLU A 61 6.83 -3.95 -2.53
C GLU A 61 5.87 -2.96 -1.85
N ASP A 62 4.60 -2.91 -2.30
CA ASP A 62 3.63 -1.92 -1.83
C ASP A 62 3.08 -2.22 -0.44
N GLY A 63 3.36 -3.41 0.12
CA GLY A 63 3.06 -3.73 1.50
C GLY A 63 1.56 -3.88 1.81
N ILE A 64 1.10 -5.13 1.93
CA ILE A 64 -0.31 -5.43 2.21
C ILE A 64 -0.70 -4.88 3.58
N ALA A 65 -1.82 -4.13 3.62
CA ALA A 65 -2.33 -3.47 4.82
C ALA A 65 -1.27 -2.60 5.54
N GLY A 66 -0.39 -1.98 4.76
CA GLY A 66 0.69 -1.18 5.30
C GLY A 66 0.23 0.12 5.96
N ILE A 67 1.03 0.57 6.93
CA ILE A 67 0.90 1.87 7.56
C ILE A 67 2.16 2.68 7.30
N SER A 68 2.00 3.98 7.12
CA SER A 68 3.15 4.88 7.04
C SER A 68 2.90 6.13 7.84
N ASP A 69 3.95 6.90 8.07
CA ASP A 69 3.74 8.28 8.44
C ASP A 69 3.14 9.06 7.25
N ASN A 70 2.54 10.22 7.53
CA ASN A 70 1.85 11.03 6.53
C ASN A 70 2.76 11.62 5.44
N HIS A 71 4.08 11.50 5.55
CA HIS A 71 5.04 11.84 4.49
C HIS A 71 5.71 10.60 3.86
N GLN A 72 5.25 9.39 4.21
CA GLN A 72 5.79 8.11 3.72
C GLN A 72 7.32 7.98 3.88
N ARG A 73 7.88 8.54 4.95
CA ARG A 73 9.31 8.42 5.29
C ARG A 73 9.61 7.10 5.99
N LEU A 74 8.65 6.60 6.77
CA LEU A 74 8.67 5.32 7.44
C LEU A 74 7.44 4.54 7.01
N CYS A 75 7.66 3.37 6.40
CA CYS A 75 6.62 2.48 5.91
C CYS A 75 6.76 1.13 6.60
N PHE A 76 5.66 0.61 7.11
CA PHE A 76 5.55 -0.72 7.70
C PHE A 76 4.50 -1.51 6.95
N SER A 77 4.75 -2.79 6.73
CA SER A 77 3.79 -3.68 6.10
C SER A 77 3.97 -5.11 6.60
N LEU A 78 2.94 -5.92 6.40
CA LEU A 78 3.02 -7.34 6.69
C LEU A 78 3.62 -8.06 5.48
N ALA A 79 4.65 -8.86 5.74
CA ALA A 79 5.23 -9.77 4.77
C ALA A 79 4.79 -11.20 5.13
N PHE A 80 4.29 -11.93 4.14
CA PHE A 80 3.81 -13.29 4.31
C PHE A 80 4.60 -14.23 3.40
N TRP A 81 4.99 -15.38 3.93
CA TRP A 81 5.60 -16.46 3.18
C TRP A 81 4.74 -17.71 3.35
N ASN A 82 4.36 -18.32 2.24
CA ASN A 82 3.51 -19.51 2.18
C ASN A 82 4.31 -20.82 2.35
N GLY A 83 5.64 -20.77 2.49
CA GLY A 83 6.47 -21.96 2.69
C GLY A 83 6.85 -22.70 1.40
N GLU A 84 6.31 -22.29 0.26
CA GLU A 84 6.53 -22.91 -1.04
C GLU A 84 7.29 -21.91 -1.92
N ASP A 85 8.55 -22.22 -2.23
CA ASP A 85 9.40 -21.45 -3.16
C ASP A 85 9.27 -22.01 -4.58
#